data_AF-A0A4Q7C9H5-F1
#
_entry.id   AF-A0A4Q7C9H5-F1
#
_cell.length_a   1.000
_cell.length_b   1.000
_cell.length_c   1.000
_cell.angle_alpha   90.00
_cell.angle_beta   90.00
_cell.angle_gamma   90.00
#
_symmetry.space_group_name_H-M   'P 1'
#
loop_
_entity.id
_entity.type
_entity.pdbx_description
1 polymer ?
#
loop_
_entity_poly.entity_id
_entity_poly.type
_entity_poly.pdbx_seq_one_letter_code
_entity_poly.pdbx_strand_id
1 'polypeptide(L)'
;MENKNQCRQCAVCGKNFPLKDLVSGEVIRNVISDEILKDYPDWNYSSFICRADLADYRIKYVQSILRSEKGELSNLENEVIGSMQRHELISRNTESDFDQNWTFGEKLADKIATFGGSWAFLICFALFLTGWIILNTVVMVVRPVDPYPFILLNLVLSCLAAIQAPIIMMSQNRQEAKDRLRSQHDYQINLKAELEIRHLHEKMDHLLSHQWERLAHIQEIQLDLLAEMNKKR
;
A
#
# COMPACT_ATOMS: atom_id res chain seq x y z
N MET A 1 45.44 11.92 60.15
CA MET A 1 43.97 11.89 60.33
C MET A 1 43.50 13.33 60.23
N GLU A 2 43.05 13.81 59.06
CA GLU A 2 42.62 15.20 58.90
C GLU A 2 41.68 15.34 57.71
N ASN A 3 40.69 16.24 57.84
CA ASN A 3 39.62 16.59 56.89
C ASN A 3 38.42 15.63 56.73
N LYS A 4 37.67 15.40 57.82
CA LYS A 4 36.26 14.99 57.74
C LYS A 4 35.38 16.21 58.02
N ASN A 5 34.62 16.65 57.00
CA ASN A 5 33.55 17.67 56.97
C ASN A 5 33.83 18.93 56.14
N GLN A 6 34.32 18.79 54.91
CA GLN A 6 34.12 19.82 53.89
C GLN A 6 32.73 19.64 53.26
N CYS A 7 31.82 20.56 53.55
CA CYS A 7 30.51 20.67 52.91
C CYS A 7 30.58 21.72 51.80
N ARG A 8 29.96 21.44 50.65
CA ARG A 8 29.76 22.40 49.57
C ARG A 8 28.27 22.60 49.31
N GLN A 9 27.93 23.73 48.70
CA GLN A 9 26.55 24.08 48.39
C GLN A 9 26.15 23.47 47.06
N CYS A 10 24.93 22.92 47.00
CA CYS A 10 24.30 22.54 45.73
C CYS A 10 23.89 23.81 44.97
N ALA A 11 24.25 23.92 43.69
CA ALA A 11 23.89 25.06 42.84
C ALA A 11 22.38 25.13 42.50
N VAL A 12 21.65 24.03 42.65
CA VAL A 12 20.20 23.94 42.35
C VAL A 12 19.36 24.25 43.60
N CYS A 13 19.49 23.43 44.66
CA CYS A 13 18.67 23.62 45.86
C CYS A 13 19.28 24.57 46.91
N GLY A 14 20.51 25.06 46.73
CA GLY A 14 21.17 25.99 47.65
C GLY A 14 21.52 25.41 49.03
N LYS A 15 21.34 24.10 49.25
CA LYS A 15 21.65 23.45 50.53
C LYS A 15 23.09 22.94 50.58
N ASN A 16 23.66 22.89 51.78
CA ASN A 16 25.00 22.36 52.02
C ASN A 16 24.96 20.85 52.22
N PHE A 17 25.77 20.12 51.45
CA PHE A 17 25.92 18.68 51.56
C PHE A 17 27.39 18.31 51.75
N PRO A 18 27.68 17.18 52.42
CA PRO A 18 29.03 16.64 52.43
C PRO A 18 29.43 16.21 51.01
N LEU A 19 30.71 16.38 50.64
CA LEU A 19 31.25 16.11 49.30
C LEU A 19 30.87 14.75 48.69
N LYS A 20 30.63 13.72 49.52
CA LYS A 20 30.19 12.37 49.11
C LYS A 20 28.81 12.34 48.43
N ASP A 21 27.96 13.30 48.75
CA ASP A 21 26.56 13.39 48.30
C ASP A 21 26.36 14.45 47.20
N LEU A 22 27.46 15.08 46.77
CA LEU A 22 27.51 16.04 45.68
C LEU A 22 28.20 15.43 44.46
N VAL A 23 27.72 15.84 43.29
CA VAL A 23 28.24 15.44 41.99
C VAL A 23 28.75 16.69 41.29
N SER A 24 29.95 16.62 40.72
CA SER A 24 30.55 17.71 39.94
C SER A 24 29.89 17.80 38.56
N GLY A 25 29.70 19.03 38.06
CA GLY A 25 29.19 19.31 36.71
C GLY A 25 30.01 18.68 35.58
N GLU A 26 31.32 18.49 35.78
CA GLU A 26 32.21 17.80 34.81
C GLU A 26 31.82 16.34 34.55
N VAL A 27 31.17 15.68 35.50
CA VAL A 27 30.80 14.26 35.42
C VAL A 27 29.39 14.08 34.82
N ILE A 28 28.63 15.16 34.68
CA ILE A 28 27.25 15.13 34.20
C ILE A 28 27.25 15.18 32.68
N ARG A 29 26.54 14.25 32.03
CA ARG A 29 26.37 14.24 30.57
C ARG A 29 25.78 15.57 30.11
N ASN A 30 26.34 16.12 29.02
CA ASN A 30 26.00 17.44 28.46
C ASN A 30 24.49 17.68 28.35
N VAL A 31 23.72 16.67 27.94
CA VAL A 31 22.28 16.85 27.72
C VAL A 31 21.48 17.09 29.02
N ILE A 32 21.95 16.57 30.15
CA ILE A 32 21.34 16.86 31.46
C ILE A 32 21.80 18.25 31.93
N SER A 33 23.06 18.62 31.66
CA SER A 33 23.59 19.96 31.94
C SER A 33 22.82 21.03 31.16
N ASP A 34 22.46 20.76 29.90
CA ASP A 34 21.64 21.64 29.06
C ASP A 34 20.22 21.78 29.61
N GLU A 35 19.66 20.71 30.19
CA GLU A 35 18.34 20.76 30.84
C GLU A 35 18.38 21.55 32.17
N ILE A 36 19.49 21.47 32.92
CA ILE A 36 19.72 22.26 34.14
C ILE A 36 19.91 23.75 33.79
N LEU A 37 20.67 24.04 32.72
CA LEU A 37 20.92 25.41 32.23
C LEU A 37 19.64 26.17 31.85
N LYS A 38 18.58 25.47 31.41
CA LYS A 38 17.28 26.08 31.11
C LYS A 38 16.63 26.71 32.34
N ASP A 39 16.79 26.09 33.51
CA ASP A 39 16.18 26.56 34.76
C ASP A 39 17.16 27.39 35.61
N TYR A 40 18.48 27.09 35.52
CA TYR A 40 19.55 27.73 36.29
C TYR A 40 20.67 28.24 35.37
N PRO A 41 20.60 29.50 34.91
CA PRO A 41 21.57 30.08 33.97
C PRO A 41 22.99 30.21 34.54
N ASP A 42 23.12 30.25 35.87
CA ASP A 42 24.41 30.36 36.57
C ASP A 42 25.13 29.00 36.70
N TRP A 43 24.56 27.93 36.16
CA TRP A 43 25.17 26.60 36.17
C TRP A 43 26.44 26.55 35.32
N ASN A 44 27.52 26.04 35.89
CA ASN A 44 28.78 25.81 35.18
C ASN A 44 29.33 24.40 35.46
N TYR A 45 30.28 23.93 34.65
CA TYR A 45 30.87 22.59 34.82
C TYR A 45 31.62 22.41 36.15
N SER A 46 32.05 23.50 36.79
CA SER A 46 32.70 23.47 38.11
C SER A 46 31.73 23.54 39.29
N SER A 47 30.42 23.59 39.02
CA SER A 47 29.36 23.62 40.03
C SER A 47 29.05 22.23 40.56
N PHE A 48 28.50 22.17 41.77
CA PHE A 48 28.13 20.93 42.43
C PHE A 48 26.61 20.83 42.51
N ILE A 49 26.07 19.66 42.22
CA ILE A 49 24.64 19.35 42.37
C ILE A 49 24.46 18.17 43.32
N CYS A 50 23.42 18.19 44.16
CA CYS A 50 23.13 17.06 45.03
C CYS A 50 22.49 15.92 44.23
N ARG A 51 22.63 14.68 44.73
CA ARG A 51 22.10 13.49 44.03
C ARG A 51 20.56 13.51 43.84
N ALA A 52 19.83 14.17 44.74
CA ALA A 52 18.37 14.25 44.65
C ALA A 52 17.94 15.16 43.48
N ASP A 53 18.46 16.40 43.45
CA ASP A 53 18.17 17.34 42.37
C ASP A 53 18.63 16.79 41.01
N LEU A 54 19.78 16.13 40.95
CA LEU A 54 20.27 15.50 39.72
C LEU A 54 19.33 14.39 39.22
N ALA A 55 18.70 13.63 40.13
CA ALA A 55 17.72 12.61 39.76
C ALA A 55 16.44 13.23 39.19
N ASP A 56 15.98 14.35 39.76
CA ASP A 56 14.81 15.07 39.26
C ASP A 56 15.03 15.62 37.85
N TYR A 57 16.21 16.21 37.59
CA TYR A 57 16.57 16.67 36.25
C TYR A 57 16.72 15.54 35.23
N ARG A 58 17.20 14.37 35.64
CA ARG A 58 17.22 13.17 34.78
C ARG A 58 15.80 12.74 34.41
N ILE A 59 14.87 12.73 35.36
CA ILE A 59 13.46 12.37 35.10
C ILE A 59 12.81 13.41 34.19
N LYS A 60 13.06 14.71 34.42
CA LYS A 60 12.55 15.81 33.59
C LYS A 60 13.03 15.70 32.14
N TYR A 61 14.30 15.38 31.93
CA TYR A 61 14.88 15.15 30.59
C TYR A 61 14.25 13.93 29.88
N VAL A 62 14.05 12.81 30.60
CA VAL A 62 13.36 11.64 30.03
C VAL A 62 11.91 11.99 29.64
N GLN A 63 11.21 12.75 30.47
CA GLN A 63 9.86 13.21 30.17
C GLN A 63 9.81 14.18 28.98
N SER A 64 10.82 15.04 28.79
CA SER A 64 10.86 15.95 27.65
C SER A 64 11.05 15.21 26.33
N ILE A 65 11.87 14.15 26.30
CA ILE A 65 12.03 13.28 25.12
C ILE A 65 10.72 12.56 24.79
N LEU A 66 10.06 11.97 25.79
CA LEU A 66 8.80 11.26 25.58
C LEU A 66 7.68 12.20 25.08
N ARG A 67 7.71 13.49 25.45
CA ARG A 67 6.75 14.49 24.94
C ARG A 67 7.06 14.93 23.51
N SER A 68 8.33 15.11 23.13
CA SER A 68 8.67 15.45 21.73
C SER A 68 8.30 14.30 20.78
N GLU A 69 8.50 13.05 21.19
CA GLU A 69 8.16 11.87 20.36
C GLU A 69 6.65 11.73 20.11
N LYS A 70 5.80 12.02 21.11
CA LYS A 70 4.34 12.05 20.90
C LYS A 70 3.89 13.11 19.89
N GLY A 71 4.60 14.24 19.84
CA GLY A 71 4.34 15.30 18.85
C GLY A 71 4.70 14.90 17.43
N GLU A 72 5.84 14.21 17.25
CA GLU A 72 6.29 13.72 15.94
C GLU A 72 5.37 12.63 15.39
N LEU A 73 4.91 11.68 16.23
CA LEU A 73 3.95 10.64 15.86
C LEU A 73 2.63 11.24 15.35
N SER A 74 2.08 12.25 16.04
CA SER A 74 0.82 12.88 15.64
C SER A 74 0.92 13.62 14.30
N ASN A 75 2.07 14.22 13.99
CA ASN A 75 2.28 14.88 12.69
C ASN A 75 2.38 13.86 11.54
N LEU A 76 3.07 12.75 11.76
CA LEU A 76 3.19 11.68 10.77
C LEU A 76 1.83 11.03 10.47
N GLU A 77 1.03 10.77 11.51
CA GLU A 77 -0.34 10.25 11.38
C GLU A 77 -1.23 11.17 10.53
N ASN A 78 -1.15 12.48 10.77
CA ASN A 78 -1.90 13.48 10.01
C ASN A 78 -1.44 13.57 8.54
N GLU A 79 -0.13 13.40 8.28
CA GLU A 79 0.41 13.36 6.92
C GLU A 79 -0.04 12.11 6.15
N VAL A 80 -0.06 10.95 6.82
CA VAL A 80 -0.57 9.70 6.26
C VAL A 80 -2.06 9.83 5.92
N ILE A 81 -2.90 10.38 6.81
CA ILE A 81 -4.32 10.63 6.55
C ILE A 81 -4.51 11.56 5.33
N GLY A 82 -3.71 12.63 5.23
CA GLY A 82 -3.74 13.54 4.07
C GLY A 82 -3.22 12.91 2.75
N SER A 83 -2.42 11.85 2.83
CA SER A 83 -1.95 11.10 1.65
C SER A 83 -2.96 10.06 1.16
N MET A 84 -3.75 9.46 2.06
CA MET A 84 -4.78 8.46 1.73
C MET A 84 -5.96 9.08 0.97
N GLN A 85 -6.43 10.27 1.38
CA GLN A 85 -7.50 11.00 0.66
C GLN A 85 -7.14 11.35 -0.80
N ARG A 86 -5.84 11.46 -1.12
CA ARG A 86 -5.37 11.71 -2.49
C ARG A 86 -5.31 10.43 -3.34
N HIS A 87 -5.12 9.27 -2.73
CA HIS A 87 -5.03 7.98 -3.44
C HIS A 87 -6.40 7.37 -3.77
N GLU A 88 -7.47 7.71 -3.05
CA GLU A 88 -8.82 7.18 -3.32
C GLU A 88 -9.44 7.65 -4.65
N LEU A 89 -8.93 8.73 -5.27
CA LEU A 89 -9.44 9.26 -6.53
C LEU A 89 -8.89 8.54 -7.79
N ILE A 90 -7.95 7.60 -7.64
CA ILE A 90 -7.28 6.89 -8.75
C ILE A 90 -7.92 5.51 -9.01
N SER A 91 -9.17 5.30 -8.58
CA SER A 91 -10.00 4.15 -8.99
C SER A 91 -10.95 4.51 -10.14
N ARG A 92 -10.67 5.61 -10.87
CA ARG A 92 -11.47 6.04 -12.02
C ARG A 92 -11.60 4.87 -12.99
N ASN A 93 -12.82 4.36 -13.13
CA ASN A 93 -13.20 3.22 -13.97
C ASN A 93 -12.61 3.34 -15.38
N THR A 94 -11.43 2.77 -15.61
CA THR A 94 -10.77 2.77 -16.91
C THR A 94 -11.64 2.07 -17.95
N GLU A 95 -12.50 1.13 -17.54
CA GLU A 95 -13.49 0.47 -18.41
C GLU A 95 -14.41 1.46 -19.15
N SER A 96 -14.73 2.61 -18.56
CA SER A 96 -15.60 3.62 -19.21
C SER A 96 -14.91 4.49 -20.27
N ASP A 97 -13.58 4.60 -20.25
CA ASP A 97 -12.82 5.30 -21.29
C ASP A 97 -12.52 4.39 -22.50
N PHE A 98 -12.80 3.09 -22.40
CA PHE A 98 -12.61 2.11 -23.48
C PHE A 98 -13.79 1.99 -24.44
N ASP A 99 -14.89 2.74 -24.23
CA ASP A 99 -15.99 2.83 -25.19
C ASP A 99 -15.54 3.63 -26.44
N GLN A 100 -14.73 2.97 -27.26
CA GLN A 100 -14.40 3.41 -28.61
C GLN A 100 -15.70 3.61 -29.40
N ASN A 101 -15.75 4.69 -30.16
CA ASN A 101 -16.81 5.00 -31.11
C ASN A 101 -16.89 3.91 -32.21
N TRP A 102 -17.55 2.79 -31.94
CA TRP A 102 -17.72 1.74 -32.95
C TRP A 102 -18.57 2.23 -34.11
N THR A 103 -18.12 1.89 -35.30
CA THR A 103 -18.87 2.14 -36.53
C THR A 103 -20.17 1.34 -36.54
N PHE A 104 -21.14 1.78 -37.35
CA PHE A 104 -22.43 1.08 -37.47
C PHE A 104 -22.27 -0.39 -37.91
N GLY A 105 -21.32 -0.66 -38.82
CA GLY A 105 -21.02 -2.01 -39.29
C GLY A 105 -20.46 -2.92 -38.19
N GLU A 106 -19.61 -2.39 -37.32
CA GLU A 106 -19.04 -3.13 -36.19
C GLU A 106 -20.10 -3.49 -35.14
N LYS A 107 -21.00 -2.55 -34.83
CA LYS A 107 -22.14 -2.78 -33.93
C LYS A 107 -23.09 -3.83 -34.47
N LEU A 108 -23.35 -3.83 -35.78
CA LEU A 108 -24.19 -4.83 -36.43
C LEU A 108 -23.53 -6.20 -36.43
N ALA A 109 -22.23 -6.27 -36.76
CA ALA A 109 -21.46 -7.52 -36.73
C ALA A 109 -21.45 -8.17 -35.34
N ASP A 110 -21.26 -7.40 -34.25
CA ASP A 110 -21.31 -7.95 -32.89
C ASP A 110 -22.71 -8.45 -32.51
N LYS A 111 -23.77 -7.74 -32.90
CA LYS A 111 -25.14 -8.24 -32.69
C LYS A 111 -25.41 -9.53 -33.45
N ILE A 112 -24.92 -9.65 -34.69
CA ILE A 112 -25.07 -10.87 -35.49
C ILE A 112 -24.26 -12.02 -34.88
N ALA A 113 -23.02 -11.77 -34.45
CA ALA A 113 -22.16 -12.79 -33.83
C ALA A 113 -22.75 -13.30 -32.50
N THR A 114 -23.22 -12.39 -31.64
CA THR A 114 -23.85 -12.74 -30.35
C THR A 114 -25.18 -13.47 -30.53
N PHE A 115 -26.00 -13.08 -31.50
CA PHE A 115 -27.24 -13.79 -31.83
C PHE A 115 -26.96 -15.18 -32.41
N GLY A 116 -26.02 -15.29 -33.35
CA GLY A 116 -25.63 -16.56 -33.97
C GLY A 116 -24.95 -17.53 -33.02
N GLY A 117 -24.35 -17.04 -31.93
CA GLY A 117 -23.75 -17.86 -30.86
C GLY A 117 -24.73 -18.37 -29.79
N SER A 118 -26.02 -18.02 -29.88
CA SER A 118 -27.01 -18.40 -28.87
C SER A 118 -27.51 -19.84 -29.04
N TRP A 119 -27.63 -20.57 -27.93
CA TRP A 119 -28.21 -21.93 -27.90
C TRP A 119 -29.65 -21.98 -28.46
N ALA A 120 -30.46 -20.95 -28.21
CA ALA A 120 -31.81 -20.87 -28.74
C ALA A 120 -31.84 -20.72 -30.27
N PHE A 121 -30.88 -20.00 -30.86
CA PHE A 121 -30.75 -19.87 -32.30
C PHE A 121 -30.40 -21.21 -32.96
N LEU A 122 -29.42 -21.93 -32.40
CA LEU A 122 -29.02 -23.25 -32.90
C LEU A 122 -30.18 -24.25 -32.91
N ILE A 123 -30.97 -24.30 -31.84
CA ILE A 123 -32.12 -25.22 -31.73
C ILE A 123 -33.22 -24.84 -32.73
N CYS A 124 -33.57 -23.56 -32.82
CA CYS A 124 -34.58 -23.08 -33.77
C CYS A 124 -34.15 -23.34 -35.23
N PHE A 125 -32.88 -23.08 -35.55
CA PHE A 125 -32.31 -23.32 -36.87
C PHE A 125 -32.31 -24.81 -37.22
N ALA A 126 -31.94 -25.68 -36.28
CA ALA A 126 -32.02 -27.13 -36.48
C ALA A 126 -33.45 -27.61 -36.74
N LEU A 127 -34.44 -27.14 -35.95
CA LEU A 127 -35.85 -27.46 -36.15
C LEU A 127 -36.36 -26.96 -37.51
N PHE A 128 -35.96 -25.76 -37.93
CA PHE A 128 -36.30 -25.22 -39.25
C PHE A 128 -35.76 -26.11 -40.38
N LEU A 129 -34.49 -26.53 -40.30
CA LEU A 129 -33.89 -27.43 -41.29
C LEU A 129 -34.60 -28.78 -41.32
N THR A 130 -34.88 -29.38 -40.16
CA THR A 130 -35.64 -30.63 -40.09
C THR A 130 -37.04 -30.48 -40.67
N GLY A 131 -37.74 -29.38 -40.35
CA GLY A 131 -39.06 -29.06 -40.90
C GLY A 131 -39.03 -28.90 -42.42
N TRP A 132 -38.02 -28.22 -42.97
CA TRP A 132 -37.83 -28.03 -44.41
C TRP A 132 -37.62 -29.35 -45.14
N ILE A 133 -36.80 -30.24 -44.57
CA ILE A 133 -36.55 -31.59 -45.12
C ILE A 133 -37.83 -32.42 -45.11
N ILE A 134 -38.58 -32.43 -43.99
CA ILE A 134 -39.84 -33.18 -43.85
C ILE A 134 -40.88 -32.66 -44.87
N LEU A 135 -41.02 -31.34 -45.02
CA LEU A 135 -41.97 -30.72 -45.93
C LEU A 135 -41.69 -31.13 -47.40
N ASN A 136 -40.43 -31.04 -47.83
CA ASN A 136 -40.04 -31.36 -49.20
C ASN A 136 -40.03 -32.88 -49.49
N THR A 137 -39.82 -33.73 -48.48
CA THR A 137 -39.76 -35.19 -48.65
C THR A 137 -41.11 -35.88 -48.53
N VAL A 138 -41.95 -35.47 -47.57
CA VAL A 138 -43.18 -36.21 -47.19
C VAL A 138 -44.45 -35.50 -47.67
N VAL A 139 -44.50 -34.17 -47.59
CA VAL A 139 -45.73 -33.41 -47.84
C VAL A 139 -45.88 -33.04 -49.32
N MET A 140 -44.78 -32.83 -50.03
CA MET A 140 -44.76 -32.29 -51.39
C MET A 140 -44.31 -33.31 -52.46
N VAL A 141 -44.70 -34.58 -52.31
CA VAL A 141 -44.27 -35.71 -53.17
C VAL A 141 -44.58 -35.49 -54.67
N VAL A 142 -45.65 -34.77 -55.01
CA VAL A 142 -46.10 -34.58 -56.40
C VAL A 142 -45.38 -33.43 -57.11
N ARG A 143 -44.91 -32.40 -56.39
CA ARG A 143 -44.12 -31.28 -56.91
C ARG A 143 -43.21 -30.70 -55.81
N PRO A 144 -42.10 -31.35 -55.48
CA PRO A 144 -41.18 -30.84 -54.47
C PRO A 144 -40.52 -29.54 -54.95
N VAL A 145 -40.43 -28.55 -54.07
CA VAL A 145 -39.74 -27.28 -54.34
C VAL A 145 -38.22 -27.47 -54.34
N ASP A 146 -37.71 -28.36 -53.48
CA ASP A 146 -36.29 -28.75 -53.41
C ASP A 146 -36.18 -30.28 -53.28
N PRO A 147 -36.19 -31.03 -54.40
CA PRO A 147 -36.07 -32.49 -54.36
C PRO A 147 -34.70 -32.94 -53.85
N TYR A 148 -34.66 -34.13 -53.25
CA TYR A 148 -33.39 -34.77 -52.86
C TYR A 148 -32.44 -34.79 -54.07
N PRO A 149 -31.24 -34.19 -54.00
CA PRO A 149 -30.37 -33.97 -52.83
C PRO A 149 -30.38 -32.54 -52.18
N PHE A 150 -31.48 -31.78 -52.27
CA PHE A 150 -31.65 -30.45 -51.65
C PHE A 150 -30.64 -29.38 -52.10
N ILE A 151 -30.59 -29.08 -53.40
CA ILE A 151 -29.58 -28.16 -53.96
C ILE A 151 -29.79 -26.71 -53.49
N LEU A 152 -31.03 -26.29 -53.32
CA LEU A 152 -31.35 -24.92 -52.92
C LEU A 152 -30.98 -24.70 -51.46
N LEU A 153 -31.34 -25.65 -50.59
CA LEU A 153 -30.96 -25.63 -49.18
C LEU A 153 -29.43 -25.57 -49.02
N ASN A 154 -28.70 -26.42 -49.75
CA ASN A 154 -27.24 -26.46 -49.71
C ASN A 154 -26.60 -25.16 -50.19
N LEU A 155 -27.15 -24.53 -51.23
CA LEU A 155 -26.68 -23.22 -51.72
C LEU A 155 -26.86 -22.13 -50.66
N VAL A 156 -28.04 -22.07 -50.03
CA VAL A 156 -28.35 -21.08 -48.99
C VAL A 156 -27.45 -21.28 -47.76
N LEU A 157 -27.29 -22.52 -47.30
CA LEU A 157 -26.42 -22.85 -46.17
C LEU A 157 -24.96 -22.48 -46.43
N SER A 158 -24.47 -22.75 -47.63
CA SER A 158 -23.10 -22.42 -48.03
C SER A 158 -22.88 -20.90 -48.11
N CYS A 159 -23.85 -20.14 -48.62
CA CYS A 159 -23.81 -18.68 -48.63
C CYS A 159 -23.84 -18.10 -47.21
N LEU A 160 -24.71 -18.63 -46.35
CA LEU A 160 -24.79 -18.24 -44.93
C LEU A 160 -23.46 -18.49 -44.21
N ALA A 161 -22.88 -19.69 -44.36
CA ALA A 161 -21.61 -20.03 -43.74
C ALA A 161 -20.45 -19.14 -44.25
N ALA A 162 -20.41 -18.85 -45.54
CA ALA A 162 -19.38 -17.99 -46.15
C ALA A 162 -19.41 -16.57 -45.60
N ILE A 163 -20.59 -16.01 -45.32
CA ILE A 163 -20.75 -14.68 -44.71
C ILE A 163 -20.50 -14.74 -43.20
N GLN A 164 -20.86 -15.85 -42.54
CA GLN A 164 -20.75 -15.99 -41.09
C GLN A 164 -19.29 -16.08 -40.63
N ALA A 165 -18.43 -16.82 -41.34
CA ALA A 165 -17.04 -17.03 -40.90
C ALA A 165 -16.23 -15.70 -40.76
N PRO A 166 -16.25 -14.76 -41.72
CA PRO A 166 -15.61 -13.45 -41.56
C PRO A 166 -16.22 -12.61 -40.44
N ILE A 167 -17.55 -12.64 -40.24
CA ILE A 167 -18.21 -11.89 -39.17
C ILE A 167 -17.76 -12.40 -37.79
N ILE A 168 -17.70 -13.73 -37.63
CA ILE A 168 -17.16 -14.35 -36.41
C ILE A 168 -15.71 -13.93 -36.20
N MET A 169 -14.87 -14.03 -37.25
CA MET A 169 -13.46 -13.65 -37.17
C MET A 169 -13.27 -12.16 -36.82
N MET A 170 -14.10 -11.27 -37.37
CA MET A 170 -14.07 -9.83 -37.03
C MET A 170 -14.47 -9.57 -35.58
N SER A 171 -15.49 -10.28 -35.06
CA SER A 171 -15.90 -10.18 -33.65
C SER A 171 -14.81 -10.75 -32.72
N GLN A 172 -14.19 -11.87 -33.08
CA GLN A 172 -13.06 -12.46 -32.35
C GLN A 172 -11.85 -11.52 -32.31
N ASN A 173 -11.41 -10.99 -33.45
CA ASN A 173 -10.29 -10.03 -33.50
C ASN A 173 -10.55 -8.80 -32.61
N ARG A 174 -11.80 -8.32 -32.56
CA ARG A 174 -12.18 -7.21 -31.67
C ARG A 174 -12.12 -7.61 -30.19
N GLN A 175 -12.60 -8.80 -29.85
CA GLN A 175 -12.54 -9.30 -28.48
C GLN A 175 -11.09 -9.50 -28.02
N GLU A 176 -10.24 -10.10 -28.85
CA GLU A 176 -8.81 -10.27 -28.58
C GLU A 176 -8.08 -8.93 -28.41
N ALA A 177 -8.43 -7.91 -29.20
CA ALA A 177 -7.86 -6.58 -29.05
C ALA A 177 -8.23 -5.95 -27.70
N LYS A 178 -9.48 -6.10 -27.26
CA LYS A 178 -9.93 -5.67 -25.92
C LYS A 178 -9.21 -6.43 -24.81
N ASP A 179 -9.14 -7.75 -24.93
CA ASP A 179 -8.49 -8.62 -23.93
C ASP A 179 -6.99 -8.32 -23.83
N ARG A 180 -6.31 -8.02 -24.95
CA ARG A 180 -4.92 -7.58 -24.96
C ARG A 180 -4.75 -6.24 -24.24
N LEU A 181 -5.61 -5.25 -24.51
CA LEU A 181 -5.55 -3.95 -23.84
C LEU A 181 -5.81 -4.09 -22.33
N ARG A 182 -6.80 -4.89 -21.93
CA ARG A 182 -7.08 -5.21 -20.53
C ARG A 182 -5.87 -5.84 -19.84
N SER A 183 -5.24 -6.81 -20.49
CA SER A 183 -4.04 -7.48 -19.99
C SER A 183 -2.86 -6.52 -19.81
N GLN A 184 -2.67 -5.58 -20.75
CA GLN A 184 -1.63 -4.55 -20.64
C GLN A 184 -1.89 -3.58 -19.49
N HIS A 185 -3.14 -3.17 -19.31
CA HIS A 185 -3.54 -2.31 -18.20
C HIS A 185 -3.35 -3.02 -16.84
N ASP A 186 -3.80 -4.27 -16.72
CA ASP A 186 -3.62 -5.08 -15.52
C ASP A 186 -2.14 -5.28 -15.19
N TYR A 187 -1.30 -5.50 -16.21
CA TYR A 187 0.16 -5.56 -16.06
C TYR A 187 0.74 -4.26 -15.51
N GLN A 188 0.31 -3.10 -16.02
CA GLN A 188 0.76 -1.79 -15.53
C GLN A 188 0.35 -1.53 -14.08
N ILE A 189 -0.88 -1.91 -13.69
CA ILE A 189 -1.32 -1.81 -12.29
C ILE A 189 -0.45 -2.70 -11.40
N ASN A 190 -0.17 -3.93 -11.83
CA ASN A 190 0.63 -4.87 -11.05
C ASN A 190 2.06 -4.33 -10.85
N LEU A 191 2.70 -3.84 -11.91
CA LEU A 191 4.03 -3.23 -11.82
C LEU A 191 4.04 -2.01 -10.89
N LYS A 192 3.00 -1.17 -10.96
CA LYS A 192 2.85 -0.02 -10.06
C LYS A 192 2.72 -0.47 -8.60
N ALA A 193 1.90 -1.48 -8.33
CA ALA A 193 1.74 -2.05 -7.00
C ALA A 193 3.06 -2.66 -6.48
N GLU A 194 3.83 -3.36 -7.33
CA GLU A 194 5.15 -3.89 -6.95
C GLU A 194 6.10 -2.77 -6.52
N LEU A 195 6.15 -1.67 -7.28
CA LEU A 195 6.99 -0.51 -6.96
C LEU A 195 6.55 0.17 -5.66
N GLU A 196 5.25 0.35 -5.44
CA GLU A 196 4.72 0.91 -4.19
C GLU A 196 5.05 0.03 -2.97
N ILE A 197 4.93 -1.30 -3.11
CA ILE A 197 5.32 -2.25 -2.05
C ILE A 197 6.82 -2.14 -1.77
N ARG A 198 7.66 -2.07 -2.80
CA ARG A 198 9.11 -1.90 -2.64
C ARG A 198 9.45 -0.60 -1.91
N HIS A 199 8.80 0.50 -2.28
CA HIS A 199 8.95 1.80 -1.62
C HIS A 199 8.57 1.72 -0.14
N LEU A 200 7.43 1.07 0.17
CA LEU A 200 7.01 0.86 1.55
C LEU A 200 8.01 0.00 2.33
N HIS A 201 8.59 -1.02 1.70
CA HIS A 201 9.63 -1.86 2.30
C HIS A 201 10.88 -1.04 2.67
N GLU A 202 11.38 -0.22 1.74
CA GLU A 202 12.54 0.66 1.99
C GLU A 202 12.29 1.63 3.15
N LYS A 203 11.08 2.22 3.22
CA LYS A 203 10.69 3.09 4.34
C LYS A 203 10.64 2.33 5.67
N MET A 204 10.08 1.12 5.65
CA MET A 204 9.98 0.27 6.83
C MET A 204 11.38 -0.12 7.34
N ASP A 205 12.29 -0.51 6.45
CA ASP A 205 13.68 -0.84 6.79
C ASP A 205 14.40 0.36 7.40
N HIS A 206 14.22 1.55 6.82
CA HIS A 206 14.78 2.78 7.37
C HIS A 206 14.26 3.06 8.80
N LEU A 207 12.94 2.90 9.03
CA LEU A 207 12.36 3.07 10.36
C LEU A 207 12.90 2.03 11.35
N LEU A 208 12.99 0.76 10.95
CA LEU A 208 13.50 -0.33 11.79
C LEU A 208 14.97 -0.11 12.17
N SER A 209 15.80 0.33 11.23
CA SER A 209 17.22 0.66 11.50
C SER A 209 17.34 1.75 12.57
N HIS A 210 16.54 2.82 12.47
CA HIS A 210 16.54 3.88 13.46
C HIS A 210 16.02 3.41 14.83
N GLN A 211 15.02 2.52 14.88
CA GLN A 211 14.57 1.92 16.14
C GLN A 211 15.64 1.03 16.79
N TRP A 212 16.41 0.26 15.99
CA TRP A 212 17.50 -0.57 16.49
C TRP A 212 18.64 0.26 17.09
N GLU A 213 19.04 1.34 16.43
CA GLU A 213 20.06 2.26 16.95
C GLU A 213 19.64 2.85 18.30
N ARG A 214 18.38 3.25 18.43
CA ARG A 214 17.82 3.74 19.71
C ARG A 214 17.82 2.67 20.79
N LEU A 215 17.42 1.45 20.46
CA LEU A 215 17.40 0.34 21.42
C LEU A 215 18.81 0.02 21.93
N ALA A 216 19.81 0.04 21.04
CA ALA A 216 21.21 -0.14 21.38
C ALA A 216 21.70 0.97 22.33
N HIS A 217 21.36 2.24 22.05
CA HIS A 217 21.73 3.36 22.91
C HIS A 217 21.09 3.28 24.30
N ILE A 218 19.83 2.83 24.40
CA ILE A 218 19.17 2.59 25.69
C ILE A 218 19.87 1.46 26.46
N GLN A 219 20.25 0.37 25.79
CA GLN A 219 21.00 -0.73 26.41
C GLN A 219 22.36 -0.29 26.94
N GLU A 220 23.08 0.55 26.19
CA GLU A 220 24.37 1.10 26.62
C GLU A 220 24.22 1.92 27.91
N ILE A 221 23.21 2.79 27.98
CA ILE A 221 22.90 3.55 29.20
C ILE A 221 22.59 2.62 30.38
N GLN A 222 21.83 1.54 30.16
CA GLN A 222 21.54 0.58 31.22
C GLN A 222 22.78 -0.15 31.72
N LEU A 223 23.70 -0.53 30.82
CA LEU A 223 24.97 -1.16 31.19
C LEU A 223 25.87 -0.21 31.99
N ASP A 224 25.96 1.06 31.59
CA ASP A 224 26.67 2.10 32.35
C ASP A 224 26.13 2.24 33.78
N LEU A 225 24.80 2.32 33.92
CA LEU A 225 24.14 2.42 35.23
C LEU A 225 24.41 1.20 36.11
N LEU A 226 24.37 -0.01 35.53
CA LEU A 226 24.71 -1.25 36.25
C LEU A 226 26.19 -1.27 36.67
N ALA A 227 27.10 -0.80 35.81
CA ALA A 227 28.52 -0.70 36.13
C ALA A 227 28.78 0.29 37.28
N GLU A 228 28.08 1.42 37.32
CA GLU A 228 28.14 2.38 38.43
C GLU A 228 27.59 1.79 39.74
N MET A 229 26.47 1.06 39.67
CA MET A 229 25.90 0.38 40.85
C MET A 229 26.86 -0.68 41.41
N ASN A 230 27.52 -1.43 40.54
CA ASN A 230 28.48 -2.46 40.94
C ASN A 230 29.76 -1.85 41.55
N LYS A 231 30.19 -0.66 41.08
CA LYS A 231 31.28 0.13 41.68
C LYS A 231 30.96 0.69 43.08
N LYS A 232 29.68 0.75 43.45
CA LYS A 232 29.19 1.29 44.72
C LYS A 232 29.14 0.26 45.86
N ARG A 233 29.41 -1.00 45.55
CA ARG A 233 29.40 -2.14 46.47
C ARG A 233 30.82 -2.53 46.84
#